data_AF-A0AA35SI43-F1
#
_entry.id   AF-A0AA35SI43-F1
#
_cell.length_a   1.000
_cell.length_b   1.000
_cell.length_c   1.000
_cell.angle_alpha   90.00
_cell.angle_beta   90.00
_cell.angle_gamma   90.00
#
_symmetry.space_group_name_H-M   'P 1'
#
loop_
_entity.id
_entity.type
_entity.pdbx_description
1 polymer ?
#
loop_
_entity_poly.entity_id
_entity_poly.type
_entity_poly.pdbx_seq_one_letter_code
_entity_poly.pdbx_strand_id
1 'polypeptide(L)'
;MQAQTTILPQTSATKYEVREFRDVSYRTYRAELRILRLQLLLLQEWVVEQGKRVAIVLEGRDAAGKGSTASGITHYLNPKFANIVEQGIPTAKQMRNWLGTHYNQLPVGGNITVFDRSWYSRALIQHDYAPWIVIESDNKHQARLNVFHYILNHFEYDGKNLSLESIEPHTNGRYLTDMIVDGVLFKDMDPDQVEVLERILMHE
;
A
#
# COMPACT_ATOMS: atom_id res chain seq x y z
N MET A 1 -0.36 46.17 0.72
CA MET A 1 -0.58 44.83 0.12
C MET A 1 0.69 44.04 0.35
N GLN A 2 0.72 43.15 1.34
CA GLN A 2 1.89 42.28 1.57
C GLN A 2 1.83 41.12 0.57
N ALA A 3 2.90 40.96 -0.22
CA ALA A 3 3.05 39.81 -1.10
C ALA A 3 3.14 38.55 -0.23
N GLN A 4 2.18 37.63 -0.39
CA GLN A 4 2.29 36.29 0.18
C GLN A 4 3.44 35.60 -0.53
N THR A 5 4.55 35.38 0.17
CA THR A 5 5.65 34.55 -0.32
C THR A 5 5.10 33.15 -0.54
N THR A 6 4.88 32.77 -1.79
CA THR A 6 4.58 31.38 -2.17
C THR A 6 5.80 30.55 -1.82
N ILE A 7 5.73 29.81 -0.71
CA ILE A 7 6.74 28.82 -0.35
C ILE A 7 6.65 27.74 -1.44
N LEU A 8 7.63 27.71 -2.34
CA LEU A 8 7.76 26.59 -3.27
C LEU A 8 8.01 25.33 -2.42
N PRO A 9 7.25 24.24 -2.62
CA PRO A 9 7.43 23.02 -1.85
C PRO A 9 8.85 22.48 -2.04
N GLN A 10 9.39 21.83 -1.00
CA GLN A 10 10.74 21.28 -1.02
C GLN A 10 10.94 20.40 -2.26
N THR A 11 12.06 20.65 -2.95
CA THR A 11 12.30 20.16 -4.31
C THR A 11 13.17 18.90 -4.37
N SER A 12 13.71 18.45 -3.24
CA SER A 12 14.53 17.25 -3.13
C SER A 12 13.72 16.04 -2.71
N ALA A 13 13.97 14.91 -3.38
CA ALA A 13 13.36 13.64 -3.01
C ALA A 13 13.69 13.27 -1.55
N THR A 14 12.67 12.96 -0.76
CA THR A 14 12.84 12.64 0.66
C THR A 14 12.84 11.13 0.86
N LYS A 15 13.91 10.59 1.46
CA LYS A 15 13.98 9.17 1.80
C LYS A 15 13.04 8.87 2.97
N TYR A 16 12.26 7.79 2.83
CA TYR A 16 11.39 7.29 3.89
C TYR A 16 11.78 5.88 4.28
N GLU A 17 11.99 5.69 5.58
CA GLU A 17 12.37 4.41 6.14
C GLU A 17 12.05 4.37 7.64
N VAL A 18 11.33 3.33 8.06
CA VAL A 18 11.14 2.98 9.47
C VAL A 18 12.32 2.10 9.87
N ARG A 19 13.05 2.51 10.93
CA ARG A 19 14.31 1.86 11.32
C ARG A 19 14.10 0.44 11.82
N GLU A 20 12.97 0.22 12.45
CA GLU A 20 12.52 -1.02 13.06
C GLU A 20 12.19 -2.10 12.02
N PHE A 21 11.98 -1.71 10.76
CA PHE A 21 11.77 -2.65 9.65
C PHE A 21 13.06 -3.13 8.99
N ARG A 22 14.24 -2.63 9.42
CA ARG A 22 15.53 -3.10 8.89
C ARG A 22 15.84 -4.50 9.38
N ASP A 23 16.27 -5.35 8.46
CA ASP A 23 16.77 -6.71 8.73
C ASP A 23 15.84 -7.56 9.61
N VAL A 24 14.52 -7.30 9.54
CA VAL A 24 13.53 -8.04 10.31
C VAL A 24 13.48 -9.50 9.89
N SER A 25 13.31 -10.38 10.89
CA SER A 25 13.08 -11.81 10.63
C SER A 25 11.83 -12.00 9.77
N TYR A 26 11.77 -13.09 9.00
CA TYR A 26 10.58 -13.38 8.18
C TYR A 26 9.28 -13.45 9.02
N ARG A 27 9.37 -14.03 10.22
CA ARG A 27 8.25 -14.10 11.17
C ARG A 27 7.78 -12.70 11.59
N THR A 28 8.72 -11.83 11.95
CA THR A 28 8.42 -10.43 12.31
C THR A 28 7.81 -9.70 11.12
N TYR A 29 8.40 -9.80 9.94
CA TYR A 29 7.86 -9.22 8.71
C TYR A 29 6.40 -9.63 8.45
N ARG A 30 6.06 -10.92 8.59
CA ARG A 30 4.67 -11.40 8.41
C ARG A 30 3.72 -10.79 9.44
N ALA A 31 4.14 -10.71 10.71
CA ALA A 31 3.34 -10.10 11.77
C ALA A 31 3.07 -8.61 11.51
N GLU A 32 4.11 -7.85 11.18
CA GLU A 32 3.99 -6.42 10.85
C GLU A 32 3.11 -6.20 9.62
N LEU A 33 3.33 -6.98 8.56
CA LEU A 33 2.56 -6.87 7.33
C LEU A 33 1.07 -7.14 7.58
N ARG A 34 0.73 -8.09 8.47
CA ARG A 34 -0.67 -8.37 8.84
C ARG A 34 -1.34 -7.15 9.47
N ILE A 35 -0.66 -6.48 10.38
CA ILE A 35 -1.20 -5.29 11.06
C ILE A 35 -1.39 -4.15 10.07
N LEU A 36 -0.37 -3.89 9.24
CA LEU A 36 -0.47 -2.84 8.22
C LEU A 36 -1.59 -3.13 7.21
N ARG A 37 -1.86 -4.40 6.88
CA ARG A 37 -3.00 -4.79 6.03
C ARG A 37 -4.34 -4.51 6.69
N LEU A 38 -4.51 -4.84 7.97
CA LEU A 38 -5.73 -4.51 8.72
C LEU A 38 -5.95 -3.00 8.77
N GLN A 39 -4.88 -2.24 8.99
CA GLN A 39 -4.91 -0.78 9.01
C GLN A 39 -5.26 -0.19 7.63
N LEU A 40 -4.83 -0.81 6.53
CA LEU A 40 -5.24 -0.42 5.18
C LEU A 40 -6.75 -0.67 4.94
N LEU A 41 -7.32 -1.72 5.52
CA LEU A 41 -8.75 -1.98 5.46
C LEU A 41 -9.55 -0.91 6.22
N LEU A 42 -9.12 -0.57 7.44
CA LEU A 42 -9.73 0.52 8.23
C LEU A 42 -9.63 1.87 7.49
N LEU A 43 -8.47 2.15 6.87
CA LEU A 43 -8.32 3.32 6.01
C LEU A 43 -9.34 3.30 4.86
N GLN A 44 -9.55 2.15 4.21
CA GLN A 44 -10.53 2.03 3.13
C GLN A 44 -11.95 2.31 3.61
N GLU A 45 -12.35 1.75 4.75
CA GLU A 45 -13.67 1.99 5.35
C GLU A 45 -13.87 3.49 5.59
N TRP A 46 -12.90 4.15 6.22
CA TRP A 46 -12.93 5.60 6.42
C TRP A 46 -13.00 6.39 5.10
N VAL A 47 -12.23 5.99 4.08
CA VAL A 47 -12.28 6.63 2.74
C VAL A 47 -13.69 6.55 2.16
N VAL A 48 -14.35 5.39 2.26
CA VAL A 48 -15.71 5.16 1.79
C VAL A 48 -16.71 6.01 2.57
N GLU A 49 -16.68 5.96 3.90
CA GLU A 49 -17.60 6.68 4.77
C GLU A 49 -17.52 8.19 4.59
N GLN A 50 -16.31 8.72 4.49
CA GLN A 50 -16.06 10.15 4.33
C GLN A 50 -16.11 10.61 2.86
N GLY A 51 -16.38 9.70 1.92
CA GLY A 51 -16.43 9.99 0.50
C GLY A 51 -15.12 10.56 -0.07
N LYS A 52 -13.97 10.22 0.53
CA LYS A 52 -12.66 10.73 0.11
C LYS A 52 -12.22 10.10 -1.21
N ARG A 53 -11.31 10.78 -1.90
CA ARG A 53 -10.72 10.33 -3.17
C ARG A 53 -9.23 10.16 -2.96
N VAL A 54 -8.74 8.93 -2.99
CA VAL A 54 -7.33 8.63 -2.68
C VAL A 54 -6.64 8.06 -3.90
N ALA A 55 -5.63 8.78 -4.39
CA ALA A 55 -4.75 8.31 -5.47
C ALA A 55 -3.38 7.97 -4.88
N ILE A 56 -2.92 6.75 -5.12
CA ILE A 56 -1.57 6.29 -4.73
C ILE A 56 -0.78 6.10 -6.00
N VAL A 57 0.33 6.81 -6.17
CA VAL A 57 1.15 6.76 -7.38
C VAL A 57 2.47 6.08 -7.09
N LEU A 58 2.76 5.00 -7.81
CA LEU A 58 4.02 4.27 -7.72
C LEU A 58 4.86 4.53 -8.97
N GLU A 59 6.03 5.15 -8.78
CA GLU A 59 7.03 5.41 -9.81
C GLU A 59 8.35 4.76 -9.45
N GLY A 60 9.20 4.50 -10.45
CA GLY A 60 10.49 3.84 -10.24
C GLY A 60 10.96 3.08 -11.47
N ARG A 61 12.23 2.66 -11.45
CA ARG A 61 12.85 1.90 -12.55
C ARG A 61 12.12 0.60 -12.86
N ASP A 62 12.34 0.09 -14.06
CA ASP A 62 11.86 -1.24 -14.42
C ASP A 62 12.46 -2.28 -13.47
N ALA A 63 11.66 -3.31 -13.17
CA ALA A 63 11.95 -4.34 -12.16
C ALA A 63 12.09 -3.87 -10.69
N ALA A 64 11.83 -2.60 -10.36
CA ALA A 64 11.83 -2.10 -8.97
C ALA A 64 10.71 -2.68 -8.07
N GLY A 65 9.79 -3.48 -8.62
CA GLY A 65 8.74 -4.15 -7.85
C GLY A 65 7.41 -3.41 -7.72
N LYS A 66 7.21 -2.31 -8.46
CA LYS A 66 5.99 -1.47 -8.44
C LYS A 66 4.68 -2.26 -8.53
N GLY A 67 4.51 -3.11 -9.55
CA GLY A 67 3.29 -3.91 -9.71
C GLY A 67 3.02 -4.87 -8.55
N SER A 68 4.08 -5.49 -7.99
CA SER A 68 3.92 -6.36 -6.80
C SER A 68 3.53 -5.57 -5.54
N THR A 69 3.96 -4.32 -5.44
CA THR A 69 3.57 -3.39 -4.38
C THR A 69 2.13 -2.92 -4.59
N ALA A 70 1.75 -2.53 -5.81
CA ALA A 70 0.39 -2.14 -6.16
C ALA A 70 -0.61 -3.25 -5.84
N SER A 71 -0.31 -4.46 -6.34
CA SER A 71 -1.09 -5.66 -6.03
C SER A 71 -1.13 -5.92 -4.52
N GLY A 72 0.01 -5.81 -3.83
CA GLY A 72 0.07 -5.97 -2.38
C GLY A 72 -0.85 -5.01 -1.61
N ILE A 73 -0.94 -3.75 -2.05
CA ILE A 73 -1.81 -2.73 -1.43
C ILE A 73 -3.28 -3.12 -1.60
N THR A 74 -3.71 -3.51 -2.81
CA THR A 74 -5.14 -3.71 -3.08
C THR A 74 -5.64 -5.13 -2.82
N HIS A 75 -4.76 -6.12 -2.68
CA HIS A 75 -5.15 -7.54 -2.61
C HIS A 75 -6.16 -7.86 -1.51
N TYR A 76 -6.05 -7.20 -0.35
CA TYR A 76 -6.93 -7.43 0.80
C TYR A 76 -7.97 -6.31 0.99
N LEU A 77 -8.00 -5.32 0.10
CA LEU A 77 -9.01 -4.28 0.11
C LEU A 77 -10.28 -4.78 -0.58
N ASN A 78 -11.43 -4.22 -0.23
CA ASN A 78 -12.67 -4.47 -0.93
C ASN A 78 -12.54 -3.98 -2.39
N PRO A 79 -12.61 -4.87 -3.40
CA PRO A 79 -12.38 -4.51 -4.80
C PRO A 79 -13.45 -3.58 -5.37
N LYS A 80 -14.61 -3.42 -4.71
CA LYS A 80 -15.62 -2.44 -5.11
C LYS A 80 -15.13 -0.99 -4.97
N PHE A 81 -14.25 -0.74 -4.00
CA PHE A 81 -13.78 0.59 -3.64
C PHE A 81 -12.27 0.76 -3.82
N ALA A 82 -11.59 -0.24 -4.39
CA ALA A 82 -10.17 -0.21 -4.69
C ALA A 82 -9.90 -0.71 -6.10
N ASN A 83 -9.07 0.01 -6.85
CA ASN A 83 -8.69 -0.38 -8.21
C ASN A 83 -7.21 -0.10 -8.49
N ILE A 84 -6.61 -0.91 -9.37
CA ILE A 84 -5.26 -0.69 -9.91
C ILE A 84 -5.39 -0.17 -11.33
N VAL A 85 -4.59 0.84 -11.66
CA VAL A 85 -4.37 1.32 -13.02
C VAL A 85 -2.92 1.05 -13.40
N GLU A 86 -2.72 0.12 -14.32
CA GLU A 86 -1.40 -0.18 -14.89
C GLU A 86 -1.25 0.57 -16.22
N GLN A 87 -0.26 1.45 -16.34
CA GLN A 87 -0.01 2.14 -17.60
C GLN A 87 0.90 1.31 -18.51
N GLY A 88 0.35 0.93 -19.66
CA GLY A 88 1.10 0.41 -20.79
C GLY A 88 1.76 1.52 -21.64
N ILE A 89 2.24 1.14 -22.82
CA ILE A 89 2.74 2.11 -23.81
C ILE A 89 1.55 2.95 -24.30
N PRO A 90 1.60 4.29 -24.19
CA PRO A 90 0.48 5.12 -24.59
C PRO A 90 0.30 5.13 -26.11
N THR A 91 -0.97 5.07 -26.53
CA THR A 91 -1.36 5.24 -27.93
C THR A 91 -1.15 6.67 -28.41
N ALA A 92 -1.07 6.90 -29.73
CA ALA A 92 -0.96 8.24 -30.31
C ALA A 92 -2.10 9.19 -29.87
N LYS A 93 -3.31 8.67 -29.61
CA LYS A 93 -4.43 9.45 -29.08
C LYS A 93 -4.18 9.89 -27.63
N GLN A 94 -3.72 8.98 -26.78
CA GLN A 94 -3.39 9.28 -25.38
C GLN A 94 -2.20 10.24 -25.27
N MET A 95 -1.21 10.13 -26.15
CA MET A 95 -0.08 11.07 -26.19
C MET A 95 -0.52 12.51 -26.47
N ARG A 96 -1.51 12.70 -27.36
CA ARG A 96 -2.08 14.04 -27.67
C ARG A 96 -2.89 14.63 -26.51
N ASN A 97 -3.48 13.78 -25.67
CA ASN A 97 -4.24 14.20 -24.49
C ASN A 97 -3.73 13.49 -23.22
N TRP A 98 -2.45 13.69 -22.91
CA TRP A 98 -1.76 12.93 -21.85
C TRP A 98 -2.41 13.12 -20.47
N LEU A 99 -2.56 14.38 -20.04
CA LEU A 99 -3.16 14.69 -18.75
C LEU A 99 -4.65 14.33 -18.71
N GLY A 100 -5.40 14.59 -19.79
CA GLY A 100 -6.81 14.22 -19.86
C GLY A 100 -7.05 12.71 -19.84
N THR A 101 -6.11 11.90 -20.34
CA THR A 101 -6.18 10.43 -20.23
C THR A 101 -6.14 10.01 -18.76
N HIS A 102 -5.24 10.59 -17.96
CA HIS A 102 -5.10 10.26 -16.55
C HIS A 102 -6.21 10.84 -15.69
N TYR A 103 -6.71 12.03 -16.04
CA TYR A 103 -7.81 12.68 -15.33
C TYR A 103 -9.04 11.76 -15.23
N ASN A 104 -9.35 11.04 -16.31
CA ASN A 104 -10.48 10.10 -16.35
C ASN A 104 -10.28 8.84 -15.50
N GLN A 105 -9.06 8.57 -15.03
CA GLN A 105 -8.71 7.42 -14.21
C GLN A 105 -8.58 7.78 -12.73
N LEU A 106 -8.72 9.06 -12.37
CA LEU A 106 -8.67 9.50 -10.99
C LEU A 106 -9.80 8.89 -10.15
N PRO A 107 -9.56 8.64 -8.86
CA PRO A 107 -10.54 8.04 -7.96
C PRO A 107 -11.80 8.90 -7.86
N VAL A 108 -12.96 8.25 -7.87
CA VAL A 108 -14.24 8.85 -7.48
C VAL A 108 -14.40 8.84 -5.96
N GLY A 109 -15.42 9.51 -5.43
CA GLY A 109 -15.67 9.58 -3.99
C GLY A 109 -15.85 8.20 -3.38
N GLY A 110 -15.13 7.93 -2.30
CA GLY A 110 -15.10 6.63 -1.61
C GLY A 110 -14.09 5.63 -2.18
N ASN A 111 -13.30 6.00 -3.19
CA ASN A 111 -12.40 5.07 -3.86
C ASN A 111 -10.91 5.36 -3.60
N ILE A 112 -10.15 4.26 -3.53
CA ILE A 112 -8.69 4.24 -3.57
C ILE A 112 -8.27 3.73 -4.95
N THR A 113 -7.48 4.52 -5.68
CA THR A 113 -6.89 4.08 -6.96
C THR A 113 -5.37 4.05 -6.85
N VAL A 114 -4.77 2.89 -7.11
CA VAL A 114 -3.32 2.71 -7.15
C VAL A 114 -2.84 2.72 -8.59
N PHE A 115 -1.91 3.60 -8.92
CA PHE A 115 -1.31 3.74 -10.24
C PHE A 115 0.06 3.06 -10.24
N ASP A 116 0.23 1.99 -11.02
CA ASP A 116 1.56 1.49 -11.40
C ASP A 116 1.98 2.22 -12.68
N ARG A 117 2.86 3.21 -12.51
CA ARG A 117 3.16 4.30 -13.46
C ARG A 117 2.00 5.27 -13.65
N SER A 118 2.34 6.53 -13.92
CA SER A 118 1.38 7.63 -13.96
C SER A 118 1.75 8.71 -14.99
N TRP A 119 1.12 9.87 -14.86
CA TRP A 119 1.48 11.05 -15.64
C TRP A 119 2.94 11.48 -15.43
N TYR A 120 3.56 11.11 -14.31
CA TYR A 120 4.97 11.37 -14.02
C TYR A 120 5.93 10.57 -14.89
N SER A 121 5.51 9.50 -15.55
CA SER A 121 6.40 8.74 -16.43
C SER A 121 6.96 9.57 -17.61
N ARG A 122 6.33 10.70 -17.98
CA ARG A 122 6.91 11.71 -18.90
C ARG A 122 7.78 12.76 -18.19
N ALA A 123 7.50 13.04 -16.91
CA ALA A 123 8.15 14.08 -16.11
C ALA A 123 9.43 13.60 -15.39
N LEU A 124 9.66 12.30 -15.25
CA LEU A 124 10.91 11.71 -14.74
C LEU A 124 12.17 12.07 -15.57
N ILE A 125 11.98 12.85 -16.64
CA ILE A 125 13.03 13.44 -17.49
C ILE A 125 13.43 14.85 -16.99
N GLN A 126 12.72 15.46 -16.03
CA GLN A 126 13.04 16.77 -15.45
C GLN A 126 13.54 16.61 -14.01
N HIS A 127 14.81 16.93 -13.78
CA HIS A 127 15.56 16.55 -12.58
C HIS A 127 15.39 17.50 -11.38
N ASP A 128 14.84 18.70 -11.57
CA ASP A 128 14.94 19.76 -10.55
C ASP A 128 13.74 19.82 -9.58
N TYR A 129 12.65 19.10 -9.86
CA TYR A 129 11.46 19.09 -9.01
C TYR A 129 10.99 17.66 -8.70
N ALA A 130 11.39 17.17 -7.53
CA ALA A 130 11.14 15.81 -7.09
C ALA A 130 10.41 15.79 -5.72
N PRO A 131 9.12 16.15 -5.66
CA PRO A 131 8.35 16.14 -4.41
C PRO A 131 7.99 14.73 -3.91
N TRP A 132 8.58 13.68 -4.51
CA TRP A 132 8.25 12.30 -4.21
C TRP A 132 9.05 11.76 -3.03
N ILE A 133 8.44 10.78 -2.38
CA ILE A 133 9.08 9.99 -1.35
C ILE A 133 9.83 8.82 -1.99
N VAL A 134 11.06 8.60 -1.53
CA VAL A 134 11.93 7.51 -1.98
C VAL A 134 11.94 6.42 -0.92
N ILE A 135 11.52 5.22 -1.31
CA ILE A 135 11.65 4.01 -0.51
C ILE A 135 12.61 3.08 -1.25
N GLU A 136 13.67 2.66 -0.58
CA GLU A 136 14.64 1.72 -1.13
C GLU A 136 13.98 0.35 -1.33
N SER A 137 14.25 -0.28 -2.47
CA SER A 137 13.65 -1.57 -2.86
C SER A 137 14.62 -2.75 -2.84
N ASP A 138 15.85 -2.58 -2.34
CA ASP A 138 16.87 -3.63 -2.30
C ASP A 138 16.40 -4.85 -1.47
N ASN A 139 15.68 -4.58 -0.37
CA ASN A 139 14.96 -5.60 0.39
C ASN A 139 13.45 -5.43 0.18
N LYS A 140 12.84 -6.36 -0.57
CA LYS A 140 11.40 -6.30 -0.92
C LYS A 140 10.47 -6.36 0.29
N HIS A 141 10.86 -7.06 1.36
CA HIS A 141 10.04 -7.16 2.57
C HIS A 141 10.01 -5.82 3.30
N GLN A 142 11.19 -5.24 3.53
CA GLN A 142 11.32 -3.93 4.16
C GLN A 142 10.64 -2.83 3.33
N ALA A 143 10.84 -2.84 2.01
CA ALA A 143 10.22 -1.88 1.09
C ALA A 143 8.69 -1.92 1.22
N ARG A 144 8.10 -3.13 1.27
CA ARG A 144 6.65 -3.28 1.42
C ARG A 144 6.13 -2.73 2.75
N LEU A 145 6.79 -3.04 3.87
CA LEU A 145 6.40 -2.50 5.17
C LEU A 145 6.47 -0.96 5.16
N ASN A 146 7.57 -0.40 4.63
CA ASN A 146 7.75 1.04 4.51
C ASN A 146 6.67 1.70 3.64
N VAL A 147 6.30 1.10 2.51
CA VAL A 147 5.23 1.64 1.63
C VAL A 147 3.91 1.68 2.38
N PHE A 148 3.52 0.59 3.03
CA PHE A 148 2.22 0.51 3.72
C PHE A 148 2.20 1.47 4.90
N HIS A 149 3.25 1.48 5.70
CA HIS A 149 3.39 2.38 6.83
C HIS A 149 3.38 3.85 6.38
N TYR A 150 4.07 4.19 5.28
CA TYR A 150 4.04 5.53 4.70
C TYR A 150 2.62 5.96 4.31
N ILE A 151 1.91 5.12 3.56
CA ILE A 151 0.53 5.39 3.13
C ILE A 151 -0.33 5.65 4.36
N LEU A 152 -0.33 4.73 5.32
CA LEU A 152 -1.16 4.83 6.51
C LEU A 152 -0.83 6.08 7.32
N ASN A 153 0.46 6.41 7.48
CA ASN A 153 0.89 7.57 8.25
C ASN A 153 0.42 8.91 7.63
N HIS A 154 0.09 8.93 6.34
CA HIS A 154 -0.36 10.14 5.64
C HIS A 154 -1.83 10.51 5.87
N PHE A 155 -2.63 9.61 6.45
CA PHE A 155 -4.06 9.82 6.68
C PHE A 155 -4.42 9.79 8.15
N GLU A 156 -5.28 10.69 8.60
CA GLU A 156 -5.92 10.60 9.93
C GLU A 156 -7.26 9.89 9.75
N TYR A 157 -7.39 8.68 10.30
CA TYR A 157 -8.60 7.86 10.27
C TYR A 157 -8.83 7.19 11.63
N ASP A 158 -10.10 6.90 11.93
CA ASP A 158 -10.49 6.34 13.22
C ASP A 158 -9.95 4.91 13.40
N GLY A 159 -9.53 4.58 14.63
CA GLY A 159 -8.97 3.26 14.94
C GLY A 159 -7.54 3.05 14.42
N LYS A 160 -6.87 4.10 13.92
CA LYS A 160 -5.47 4.03 13.50
C LYS A 160 -4.56 3.59 14.66
N ASN A 161 -3.88 2.47 14.48
CA ASN A 161 -2.83 2.00 15.38
C ASN A 161 -1.68 1.39 14.55
N LEU A 162 -0.57 2.11 14.51
CA LEU A 162 0.67 1.70 13.87
C LEU A 162 1.78 1.37 14.90
N SER A 163 1.44 1.31 16.18
CA SER A 163 2.43 1.11 17.24
C SER A 163 2.96 -0.32 17.21
N LEU A 164 4.28 -0.43 17.07
CA LEU A 164 5.01 -1.70 17.09
C LEU A 164 4.95 -2.37 18.49
N GLU A 165 4.68 -1.58 19.53
CA GLU A 165 4.55 -2.03 20.93
C GLU A 165 3.19 -2.69 21.24
N SER A 166 2.15 -2.44 20.44
CA SER A 166 0.84 -3.11 20.61
C SER A 166 0.83 -4.59 20.19
N ILE A 167 2.02 -5.13 19.96
CA ILE A 167 2.35 -6.45 19.43
C ILE A 167 3.34 -7.16 20.37
N GLU A 168 3.45 -6.76 21.64
CA GLU A 168 3.79 -7.81 22.60
C GLU A 168 2.62 -8.80 22.57
N PRO A 169 2.87 -10.06 22.18
CA PRO A 169 1.81 -11.02 22.14
C PRO A 169 1.30 -11.16 23.56
N HIS A 170 0.13 -10.60 23.84
CA HIS A 170 -0.58 -10.91 25.07
C HIS A 170 -0.79 -12.42 25.03
N THR A 171 0.09 -13.11 25.75
CA THR A 171 0.43 -14.55 25.75
C THR A 171 1.18 -15.11 24.51
N ASN A 172 2.49 -15.35 24.67
CA ASN A 172 3.30 -16.37 23.96
C ASN A 172 3.26 -16.42 22.41
N GLY A 173 3.21 -15.28 21.73
CA GLY A 173 3.63 -15.15 20.32
C GLY A 173 2.81 -15.93 19.29
N ARG A 174 1.53 -16.17 19.57
CA ARG A 174 0.74 -17.15 18.85
C ARG A 174 -0.69 -16.62 18.69
N TYR A 175 -0.99 -16.03 17.52
CA TYR A 175 -2.37 -15.84 17.06
C TYR A 175 -2.88 -17.21 16.61
N LEU A 176 -3.29 -18.01 17.59
CA LEU A 176 -3.78 -19.35 17.36
C LEU A 176 -5.26 -19.28 17.04
N THR A 177 -5.61 -19.80 15.88
CA THR A 177 -7.00 -20.03 15.53
C THR A 177 -7.22 -21.54 15.45
N ASP A 178 -8.30 -21.99 16.08
CA ASP A 178 -8.80 -23.34 15.93
C ASP A 178 -9.74 -23.37 14.72
N MET A 179 -9.60 -24.38 13.85
CA MET A 179 -10.47 -24.59 12.69
C MET A 179 -10.87 -26.05 12.61
N ILE A 180 -12.13 -26.32 12.25
CA ILE A 180 -12.59 -27.67 11.94
C ILE A 180 -12.68 -27.80 10.43
N VAL A 181 -11.98 -28.80 9.88
CA VAL A 181 -12.00 -29.16 8.46
C VAL A 181 -12.41 -30.62 8.36
N ASP A 182 -13.53 -30.91 7.71
CA ASP A 182 -14.10 -32.26 7.56
C ASP A 182 -14.19 -33.07 8.87
N GLY A 183 -14.55 -32.40 9.96
CA GLY A 183 -14.68 -33.00 11.29
C GLY A 183 -13.35 -33.17 12.04
N VAL A 184 -12.22 -32.76 11.46
CA VAL A 184 -10.91 -32.74 12.11
C VAL A 184 -10.66 -31.35 12.69
N LEU A 185 -10.46 -31.28 14.00
CA LEU A 185 -10.11 -30.04 14.70
C LEU A 185 -8.60 -29.80 14.63
N PHE A 186 -8.23 -28.75 13.92
CA PHE A 186 -6.88 -28.21 13.90
C PHE A 186 -6.80 -27.09 14.93
N LYS A 187 -6.06 -27.34 16.01
CA LYS A 187 -5.85 -26.36 17.08
C LYS A 187 -4.54 -25.64 16.89
N ASP A 188 -4.43 -24.49 17.54
CA ASP A 188 -3.14 -23.81 17.68
C ASP A 188 -2.49 -23.49 16.33
N MET A 189 -3.30 -23.21 15.31
CA MET A 189 -2.79 -22.93 13.99
C MET A 189 -2.30 -21.51 13.88
N ASP A 190 -1.12 -21.36 13.30
CA ASP A 190 -0.65 -20.05 12.89
C ASP A 190 -1.44 -19.55 11.66
N PRO A 191 -1.48 -18.23 11.40
CA PRO A 191 -2.24 -17.67 10.29
C PRO A 191 -1.85 -18.21 8.90
N ASP A 192 -0.62 -18.66 8.68
CA ASP A 192 -0.18 -19.21 7.40
C ASP A 192 -0.77 -20.62 7.22
N GLN A 193 -0.88 -21.39 8.30
CA GLN A 193 -1.59 -22.68 8.30
C GLN A 193 -3.09 -22.51 8.02
N VAL A 194 -3.72 -21.46 8.59
CA VAL A 194 -5.12 -21.12 8.29
C VAL A 194 -5.28 -20.74 6.81
N GLU A 195 -4.43 -19.84 6.29
CA GLU A 195 -4.47 -19.41 4.88
C GLU A 195 -4.27 -20.59 3.91
N VAL A 196 -3.38 -21.53 4.23
CA VAL A 196 -3.17 -22.75 3.44
C VAL A 196 -4.42 -23.63 3.45
N LEU A 197 -5.02 -23.86 4.62
CA LEU A 197 -6.22 -24.70 4.73
C LEU A 197 -7.43 -24.07 4.02
N GLU A 198 -7.64 -22.76 4.18
CA GLU A 198 -8.69 -22.03 3.45
C GLU A 198 -8.49 -22.15 1.93
N ARG A 199 -7.25 -22.06 1.43
CA ARG A 199 -6.99 -22.22 -0.01
C ARG A 199 -7.25 -23.64 -0.51
N ILE A 200 -6.93 -24.67 0.27
CA ILE A 200 -7.23 -26.06 -0.07
C ILE A 200 -8.76 -26.24 -0.14
N LEU A 201 -9.48 -25.73 0.87
CA LEU A 201 -10.94 -25.86 0.96
C LEU A 201 -11.72 -25.09 -0.11
N MET A 202 -11.16 -24.01 -0.66
CA MET A 202 -11.78 -23.22 -1.72
C MET A 202 -11.53 -23.78 -3.13
N HIS A 203 -10.74 -24.85 -3.25
CA HIS A 203 -10.37 -25.49 -4.52
C HIS A 203 -10.83 -26.95 -4.66
N GLU A 204 -11.65 -27.44 -3.72
CA GLU A 204 -12.49 -28.64 -3.86
C GLU A 204 -13.92 -28.24 -4.26
#